data_AF-A0A2D4ZNT0-F1
#
_entry.id   AF-A0A2D4ZNT0-F1
#
_cell.length_a   1.000
_cell.length_b   1.000
_cell.length_c   1.000
_cell.angle_alpha   90.00
_cell.angle_beta   90.00
_cell.angle_gamma   90.00
#
_symmetry.space_group_name_H-M   'P 1'
#
loop_
_entity.id
_entity.type
_entity.pdbx_description
1 polymer ?
#
loop_
_entity_poly.entity_id
_entity_poly.type
_entity_poly.pdbx_seq_one_letter_code
_entity_poly.pdbx_strand_id
1 'polypeptide(L)'
;FVQAERNISGKYVAPKFSVDFPSIAELWAHKIAVVRSIFVGFFCGILPGIGATLAAFMGYGEAVRWSKDKKEFGKGKLEGVISSETANNAATGAAMIPLLALGLPGGALTAMMVAVFQMHDLEPGPLVFYNSPDLIWIVFAAMFYANLSILFIGLLETKTILYLLKIPFQFLAPMILMLASIGAYIGRGLVLDVMVMFGAGIIGFLLRRSGYSIPGIVLGLILGKIGEQNFAQGMQMVHYDLATYFSRPICTILIIAGALTLLKSLHSAFSSHEEKANV
;
A
#
# COMPACT_ATOMS: atom_id res chain seq x y z
N PHE A 1 3.23 -7.21 -19.29
CA PHE A 1 2.29 -8.29 -19.67
C PHE A 1 1.31 -7.88 -20.76
N VAL A 2 0.41 -6.89 -20.58
CA VAL A 2 -0.45 -6.37 -21.66
C VAL A 2 0.36 -5.91 -22.88
N GLN A 3 1.52 -5.31 -22.64
CA GLN A 3 2.47 -4.94 -23.69
C GLN A 3 3.08 -6.14 -24.44
N ALA A 4 3.33 -7.26 -23.75
CA ALA A 4 3.88 -8.47 -24.34
C ALA A 4 2.83 -9.18 -25.20
N GLU A 5 1.59 -9.26 -24.71
CA GLU A 5 0.45 -9.80 -25.45
C GLU A 5 0.13 -8.94 -26.70
N ARG A 6 0.22 -7.60 -26.55
CA ARG A 6 0.11 -6.67 -27.69
C ARG A 6 1.28 -6.76 -28.67
N ASN A 7 2.50 -7.03 -28.19
CA ASN A 7 3.67 -7.28 -29.05
C ASN A 7 3.50 -8.58 -29.84
N ILE A 8 3.10 -9.67 -29.18
CA ILE A 8 2.89 -10.99 -29.82
C ILE A 8 1.73 -10.93 -30.82
N SER A 9 0.69 -10.16 -30.56
CA SER A 9 -0.43 -9.95 -31.50
C SER A 9 -0.16 -8.90 -32.59
N GLY A 10 1.05 -8.34 -32.67
CA GLY A 10 1.43 -7.33 -33.68
C GLY A 10 0.74 -5.97 -33.51
N LYS A 11 0.05 -5.73 -32.38
CA LYS A 11 -0.70 -4.50 -32.08
C LYS A 11 0.05 -3.53 -31.16
N TYR A 12 1.34 -3.73 -30.96
CA TYR A 12 2.11 -2.83 -30.12
C TYR A 12 2.38 -1.52 -30.82
N VAL A 13 1.67 -0.49 -30.36
CA VAL A 13 1.96 0.90 -30.66
C VAL A 13 2.59 1.49 -29.41
N ALA A 14 3.78 2.09 -29.54
CA ALA A 14 4.39 2.81 -28.44
C ALA A 14 3.38 3.85 -27.90
N PRO A 15 3.10 3.87 -26.58
CA PRO A 15 2.13 4.80 -26.04
C PRO A 15 2.56 6.24 -26.34
N LYS A 16 1.69 7.01 -26.97
CA LYS A 16 1.86 8.46 -27.10
C LYS A 16 1.54 9.07 -25.75
N PHE A 17 2.53 9.65 -25.08
CA PHE A 17 2.36 10.39 -23.84
C PHE A 17 2.69 11.86 -24.08
N SER A 18 1.84 12.76 -23.57
CA SER A 18 2.21 14.16 -23.42
C SER A 18 3.10 14.31 -22.19
N VAL A 19 4.04 15.24 -22.25
CA VAL A 19 4.96 15.59 -21.14
C VAL A 19 4.40 16.76 -20.34
N ASP A 20 3.13 17.09 -20.57
CA ASP A 20 2.48 18.24 -19.97
C ASP A 20 2.10 17.91 -18.54
N PHE A 21 2.53 18.77 -17.61
CA PHE A 21 2.12 18.65 -16.23
C PHE A 21 0.61 18.91 -16.09
N PRO A 22 -0.09 18.19 -15.20
CA PRO A 22 -1.50 18.47 -14.95
C PRO A 22 -1.68 19.90 -14.48
N SER A 23 -2.73 20.55 -14.96
CA SER A 23 -3.02 21.93 -14.54
C SER A 23 -3.43 21.96 -13.06
N ILE A 24 -3.19 23.09 -12.39
CA ILE A 24 -3.64 23.29 -11.00
C ILE A 24 -5.17 23.09 -10.91
N ALA A 25 -5.92 23.52 -11.93
CA ALA A 25 -7.37 23.34 -11.99
C ALA A 25 -7.78 21.86 -12.03
N GLU A 26 -7.03 21.03 -12.75
CA GLU A 26 -7.26 19.58 -12.85
C GLU A 26 -6.96 18.88 -11.52
N LEU A 27 -5.88 19.27 -10.84
CA LEU A 27 -5.59 18.78 -9.49
C LEU A 27 -6.69 19.20 -8.50
N TRP A 28 -7.16 20.45 -8.59
CA TRP A 28 -8.19 20.96 -7.70
C TRP A 28 -9.56 20.30 -7.92
N ALA A 29 -9.85 19.84 -9.14
CA ALA A 29 -11.03 19.04 -9.43
C ALA A 29 -11.06 17.72 -8.62
N HIS A 30 -9.89 17.19 -8.25
CA HIS A 30 -9.75 15.95 -7.48
C HIS A 30 -9.53 16.16 -5.98
N LYS A 31 -9.74 17.38 -5.44
CA LYS A 31 -9.53 17.69 -4.02
C LYS A 31 -10.22 16.75 -3.03
N ILE A 32 -11.42 16.26 -3.36
CA ILE A 32 -12.17 15.33 -2.49
C ILE A 32 -11.44 13.99 -2.42
N ALA A 33 -10.93 13.50 -3.56
CA ALA A 33 -10.15 12.27 -3.62
C ALA A 33 -8.85 12.40 -2.83
N VAL A 34 -8.16 13.55 -2.94
CA VAL A 34 -6.96 13.86 -2.16
C VAL A 34 -7.26 13.84 -0.66
N VAL A 35 -8.22 14.65 -0.19
CA VAL A 35 -8.54 14.75 1.24
C VAL A 35 -8.94 13.39 1.82
N ARG A 36 -9.82 12.66 1.13
CA ARG A 36 -10.20 11.29 1.54
C ARG A 36 -8.98 10.39 1.64
N SER A 37 -8.12 10.38 0.62
CA SER A 37 -6.93 9.53 0.60
C SER A 37 -5.89 9.91 1.65
N ILE A 38 -5.79 11.19 2.05
CA ILE A 38 -4.97 11.61 3.19
C ILE A 38 -5.45 10.89 4.45
N PHE A 39 -6.76 10.92 4.73
CA PHE A 39 -7.31 10.25 5.91
C PHE A 39 -7.12 8.73 5.84
N VAL A 40 -7.42 8.10 4.70
CA VAL A 40 -7.19 6.66 4.51
C VAL A 40 -5.73 6.33 4.77
N GLY A 41 -4.80 7.05 4.14
CA GLY A 41 -3.37 6.84 4.33
C GLY A 41 -2.92 7.05 5.77
N PHE A 42 -3.33 8.15 6.39
CA PHE A 42 -2.99 8.48 7.77
C PHE A 42 -3.40 7.38 8.76
N PHE A 43 -4.65 6.91 8.69
CA PHE A 43 -5.12 5.84 9.57
C PHE A 43 -4.46 4.51 9.27
N CYS A 44 -4.22 4.18 8.00
CA CYS A 44 -3.44 3.00 7.63
C CYS A 44 -2.01 3.07 8.17
N GLY A 45 -1.38 4.25 8.18
CA GLY A 45 -0.02 4.43 8.69
C GLY A 45 0.09 4.30 10.21
N ILE A 46 -0.89 4.81 10.97
CA ILE A 46 -0.90 4.67 12.43
C ILE A 46 -0.97 3.22 12.87
N LEU A 47 -1.62 2.37 12.08
CA LEU A 47 -1.84 0.96 12.42
C LEU A 47 -0.54 0.15 12.19
N PRO A 48 0.03 -0.46 13.25
CA PRO A 48 1.24 -1.26 13.13
C PRO A 48 1.09 -2.40 12.12
N GLY A 49 2.13 -2.60 11.31
CA GLY A 49 2.22 -3.68 10.34
C GLY A 49 1.47 -3.49 9.02
N ILE A 50 0.66 -2.43 8.83
CA ILE A 50 -0.09 -2.19 7.59
C ILE A 50 0.81 -1.65 6.47
N GLY A 51 1.66 -0.67 6.78
CA GLY A 51 2.58 -0.04 5.84
C GLY A 51 1.91 0.75 4.70
N ALA A 52 2.75 1.43 3.93
CA ALA A 52 2.30 2.39 2.91
C ALA A 52 1.70 1.72 1.65
N THR A 53 2.14 0.49 1.32
CA THR A 53 1.60 -0.27 0.19
C THR A 53 0.12 -0.61 0.36
N LEU A 54 -0.29 -1.05 1.55
CA LEU A 54 -1.70 -1.32 1.83
C LEU A 54 -2.54 -0.04 1.81
N ALA A 55 -2.00 1.05 2.36
CA ALA A 55 -2.64 2.36 2.28
C ALA A 55 -2.93 2.77 0.83
N ALA A 56 -1.98 2.57 -0.09
CA ALA A 56 -2.17 2.83 -1.51
C ALA A 56 -3.32 2.00 -2.11
N PHE A 57 -3.38 0.71 -1.81
CA PHE A 57 -4.47 -0.17 -2.26
C PHE A 57 -5.83 0.23 -1.69
N MET A 58 -5.88 0.61 -0.41
CA MET A 58 -7.12 1.09 0.23
C MET A 58 -7.55 2.43 -0.37
N GLY A 59 -6.62 3.35 -0.61
CA GLY A 59 -6.89 4.62 -1.29
C GLY A 59 -7.46 4.42 -2.70
N TYR A 60 -6.89 3.48 -3.46
CA TYR A 60 -7.43 3.08 -4.77
C TYR A 60 -8.83 2.49 -4.65
N GLY A 61 -9.04 1.58 -3.69
CA GLY A 61 -10.33 0.94 -3.45
C GLY A 61 -11.43 1.95 -3.13
N GLU A 62 -11.15 2.90 -2.24
CA GLU A 62 -12.08 3.98 -1.91
C GLU A 62 -12.34 4.91 -3.10
N ALA A 63 -11.35 5.16 -3.95
CA ALA A 63 -11.56 5.88 -5.21
C ALA A 63 -12.55 5.14 -6.11
N VAL A 64 -12.38 3.83 -6.32
CA VAL A 64 -13.31 3.01 -7.11
C VAL A 64 -14.72 3.02 -6.50
N ARG A 65 -14.84 2.93 -5.17
CA ARG A 65 -16.15 2.88 -4.48
C ARG A 65 -16.94 4.17 -4.65
N TRP A 66 -16.27 5.31 -4.52
CA TRP A 66 -16.89 6.65 -4.54
C TRP A 66 -17.06 7.22 -5.94
N SER A 67 -16.30 6.73 -6.91
CA SER A 67 -16.35 7.29 -8.25
C SER A 67 -17.64 6.91 -8.98
N LYS A 68 -18.24 7.89 -9.66
CA LYS A 68 -19.43 7.68 -10.51
C LYS A 68 -19.10 6.87 -11.76
N ASP A 69 -17.87 6.98 -12.24
CA ASP A 69 -17.39 6.29 -13.44
C ASP A 69 -16.35 5.22 -13.08
N LYS A 70 -16.86 4.04 -12.71
CA LYS A 70 -16.05 2.89 -12.30
C LYS A 70 -15.37 2.18 -13.48
N LYS A 71 -15.81 2.43 -14.72
CA LYS A 71 -15.37 1.69 -15.93
C LYS A 71 -13.96 2.11 -16.41
N GLU A 72 -13.52 3.29 -16.02
CA GLU A 72 -12.21 3.84 -16.41
C GLU A 72 -11.08 3.47 -15.44
N PHE A 73 -11.40 2.88 -14.28
CA PHE A 73 -10.39 2.34 -13.37
C PHE A 73 -9.70 1.12 -14.01
N GLY A 74 -8.37 1.05 -13.84
CA GLY A 74 -7.53 0.07 -14.53
C GLY A 74 -7.15 0.46 -15.98
N LYS A 75 -7.75 1.52 -16.54
CA LYS A 75 -7.38 2.09 -17.84
C LYS A 75 -6.53 3.36 -17.75
N GLY A 76 -6.11 3.75 -16.54
CA GLY A 76 -5.30 4.95 -16.30
C GLY A 76 -6.08 6.16 -15.80
N LYS A 77 -7.28 5.99 -15.22
CA LYS A 77 -8.01 7.09 -14.60
C LYS A 77 -7.19 7.81 -13.52
N LEU A 78 -7.02 9.12 -13.69
CA LEU A 78 -6.20 9.97 -12.83
C LEU A 78 -6.62 9.92 -11.35
N GLU A 79 -7.93 9.90 -11.08
CA GLU A 79 -8.47 9.80 -9.70
C GLU A 79 -7.91 8.59 -8.94
N GLY A 80 -7.70 7.46 -9.62
CA GLY A 80 -7.12 6.25 -9.02
C GLY A 80 -5.65 6.46 -8.64
N VAL A 81 -4.86 7.09 -9.52
CA VAL A 81 -3.43 7.37 -9.28
C VAL A 81 -3.28 8.36 -8.13
N ILE A 82 -4.02 9.48 -8.18
CA ILE A 82 -4.01 10.50 -7.12
C ILE A 82 -4.36 9.85 -5.78
N SER A 83 -5.39 9.02 -5.74
CA SER A 83 -5.87 8.43 -4.49
C SER A 83 -4.89 7.43 -3.90
N SER A 84 -4.24 6.60 -4.73
CA SER A 84 -3.22 5.65 -4.30
C SER A 84 -1.97 6.35 -3.77
N GLU A 85 -1.42 7.29 -4.54
CA GLU A 85 -0.17 7.97 -4.19
C GLU A 85 -0.34 8.91 -3.00
N THR A 86 -1.50 9.57 -2.90
CA THR A 86 -1.81 10.41 -1.72
C THR A 86 -1.89 9.55 -0.46
N ALA A 87 -2.55 8.39 -0.51
CA ALA A 87 -2.66 7.50 0.64
C ALA A 87 -1.30 6.89 1.03
N ASN A 88 -0.48 6.52 0.04
CA ASN A 88 0.89 6.03 0.24
C ASN A 88 1.75 7.06 1.00
N ASN A 89 1.77 8.31 0.50
CA ASN A 89 2.57 9.38 1.10
C ASN A 89 2.06 9.77 2.49
N ALA A 90 0.74 9.86 2.69
CA ALA A 90 0.16 10.15 4.00
C ALA A 90 0.48 9.06 5.03
N ALA A 91 0.45 7.78 4.63
CA ALA A 91 0.78 6.66 5.51
C ALA A 91 2.23 6.67 5.97
N THR A 92 3.16 7.07 5.10
CA THR A 92 4.60 7.10 5.42
C THR A 92 4.91 8.02 6.60
N GLY A 93 4.33 9.23 6.61
CA GLY A 93 4.49 10.15 7.74
C GLY A 93 3.77 9.65 9.00
N ALA A 94 2.55 9.16 8.85
CA ALA A 94 1.74 8.67 9.97
C ALA A 94 2.35 7.44 10.68
N ALA A 95 3.07 6.59 9.93
CA ALA A 95 3.76 5.41 10.47
C ALA A 95 4.90 5.75 11.44
N MET A 96 5.40 6.99 11.44
CA MET A 96 6.38 7.47 12.41
C MET A 96 5.78 7.73 13.80
N ILE A 97 4.46 7.96 13.88
CA ILE A 97 3.78 8.23 15.14
C ILE A 97 3.91 7.02 16.09
N PRO A 98 3.46 5.79 15.73
CA PRO A 98 3.61 4.63 16.61
C PRO A 98 5.07 4.23 16.80
N LEU A 99 5.93 4.44 15.80
CA LEU A 99 7.36 4.15 15.90
C LEU A 99 8.00 5.02 17.00
N LEU A 100 7.86 6.34 16.91
CA LEU A 100 8.48 7.25 17.87
C LEU A 100 7.79 7.18 19.23
N ALA A 101 6.46 7.07 19.27
CA ALA A 101 5.71 7.09 20.52
C ALA A 101 5.77 5.76 21.28
N LEU A 102 5.80 4.62 20.59
CA LEU A 102 5.67 3.29 21.20
C LEU A 102 6.82 2.34 20.87
N GLY A 103 7.75 2.72 19.99
CA GLY A 103 8.78 1.81 19.48
C GLY A 103 8.24 0.78 18.49
N LEU A 104 6.98 0.92 18.04
CA LEU A 104 6.30 -0.09 17.22
C LEU A 104 6.31 0.31 15.74
N PRO A 105 6.92 -0.49 14.84
CA PRO A 105 6.99 -0.16 13.44
C PRO A 105 5.62 -0.29 12.73
N GLY A 106 5.25 0.75 11.95
CA GLY A 106 4.08 0.76 11.06
C GLY A 106 4.18 -0.17 9.85
N GLY A 107 5.38 -0.57 9.44
CA GLY A 107 5.66 -1.47 8.32
C GLY A 107 7.16 -1.73 8.11
N ALA A 108 7.53 -2.32 6.97
CA ALA A 108 8.91 -2.71 6.68
C ALA A 108 9.90 -1.53 6.71
N LEU A 109 9.53 -0.37 6.14
CA LEU A 109 10.40 0.82 6.11
C LEU A 109 10.62 1.40 7.52
N THR A 110 9.58 1.47 8.36
CA THR A 110 9.74 1.93 9.74
C THR A 110 10.46 0.91 10.61
N ALA A 111 10.37 -0.39 10.30
CA ALA A 111 11.18 -1.41 10.98
C ALA A 111 12.66 -1.25 10.65
N MET A 112 12.99 -0.90 9.41
CA MET A 112 14.36 -0.48 9.05
C MET A 112 14.78 0.77 9.83
N MET A 113 13.87 1.72 10.05
CA MET A 113 14.15 2.90 10.88
C MET A 113 14.40 2.57 12.36
N VAL A 114 13.75 1.54 12.92
CA VAL A 114 14.13 1.02 14.25
C VAL A 114 15.62 0.63 14.25
N ALA A 115 16.06 -0.11 13.24
CA ALA A 115 17.46 -0.51 13.13
C ALA A 115 18.39 0.71 12.98
N VAL A 116 17.99 1.74 12.22
CA VAL A 116 18.76 3.00 12.10
C VAL A 116 18.87 3.71 13.45
N PHE A 117 17.77 3.85 14.21
CA PHE A 117 17.82 4.44 15.54
C PHE A 117 18.73 3.63 16.47
N GLN A 118 18.63 2.31 16.46
CA GLN A 118 19.48 1.42 17.26
C GLN A 118 20.97 1.53 16.87
N MET A 119 21.28 1.69 15.58
CA MET A 119 22.66 1.94 15.12
C MET A 119 23.24 3.27 15.63
N HIS A 120 22.38 4.21 16.02
CA HIS A 120 22.74 5.48 16.62
C HIS A 120 22.55 5.48 18.15
N ASP A 121 22.44 4.30 18.77
CA ASP A 121 22.24 4.11 20.22
C ASP A 121 20.95 4.75 20.75
N LEU A 122 19.91 4.81 19.91
CA LEU A 122 18.60 5.35 20.25
C LEU A 122 17.56 4.25 20.27
N GLU A 123 16.81 4.17 21.37
CA GLU A 123 15.63 3.33 21.46
C GLU A 123 14.38 4.15 21.12
N PRO A 124 13.71 3.87 19.98
CA PRO A 124 12.44 4.52 19.68
C PRO A 124 11.38 4.13 20.71
N GLY A 125 10.58 5.12 21.13
CA GLY A 125 9.62 4.98 22.21
C GLY A 125 9.46 6.28 23.00
N PRO A 126 8.62 6.29 24.06
CA PRO A 126 8.30 7.52 24.79
C PRO A 126 9.53 8.23 25.36
N LEU A 127 10.55 7.46 25.74
CA LEU A 127 11.78 7.96 26.34
C LEU A 127 12.63 8.78 25.37
N VAL A 128 12.52 8.57 24.05
CA VAL A 128 13.30 9.33 23.06
C VAL A 128 12.90 10.81 23.07
N PHE A 129 11.63 11.12 23.36
CA PHE A 129 11.14 12.49 23.49
C PHE A 129 11.70 13.19 24.73
N TYR A 130 12.07 12.45 25.76
CA TYR A 130 12.64 12.99 26.99
C TYR A 130 14.18 13.08 26.92
N ASN A 131 14.82 12.00 26.46
CA ASN A 131 16.27 11.88 26.43
C ASN A 131 16.91 12.61 25.23
N SER A 132 16.17 12.81 24.14
CA SER A 132 16.70 13.38 22.88
C SER A 132 15.68 14.27 22.16
N PRO A 133 15.14 15.31 22.81
CA PRO A 133 14.11 16.18 22.23
C PRO A 133 14.58 16.90 20.96
N ASP A 134 15.84 17.34 20.93
CA ASP A 134 16.42 18.04 19.78
C ASP A 134 16.45 17.14 18.54
N LEU A 135 16.78 15.86 18.72
CA LEU A 135 16.80 14.88 17.63
C LEU A 135 15.41 14.69 17.03
N ILE A 136 14.38 14.64 17.86
CA ILE A 136 13.00 14.48 17.38
C ILE A 136 12.57 15.65 16.51
N TRP A 137 12.91 16.88 16.91
CA TRP A 137 12.67 18.06 16.09
C TRP A 137 13.47 18.04 14.79
N ILE A 138 14.72 17.57 14.82
CA ILE A 138 15.54 17.37 13.62
C ILE A 138 14.90 16.34 12.70
N VAL A 139 14.39 15.22 13.22
CA VAL A 139 13.70 14.19 12.43
C VAL A 139 12.44 14.77 11.78
N PHE A 140 11.61 15.51 12.52
CA PHE A 140 10.43 16.15 11.94
C PHE A 140 10.78 17.18 10.86
N ALA A 141 11.80 18.02 11.11
CA ALA A 141 12.29 18.97 10.13
C ALA A 141 12.83 18.25 8.88
N ALA A 142 13.65 17.21 9.07
CA ALA A 142 14.20 16.40 7.98
C ALA A 142 13.09 15.72 7.17
N MET A 143 12.04 15.21 7.82
CA MET A 143 10.88 14.64 7.13
C MET A 143 10.13 15.70 6.31
N PHE A 144 9.96 16.91 6.85
CA PHE A 144 9.35 18.02 6.09
C PHE A 144 10.19 18.36 4.84
N TYR A 145 11.50 18.53 5.00
CA TYR A 145 12.42 18.78 3.89
C TYR A 145 12.52 17.60 2.91
N ALA A 146 12.40 16.36 3.39
CA ALA A 146 12.36 15.18 2.54
C ALA A 146 11.11 15.20 1.64
N ASN A 147 9.94 15.57 2.17
CA ASN A 147 8.73 15.70 1.35
C ASN A 147 8.86 16.80 0.28
N LEU A 148 9.47 17.95 0.62
CA LEU A 148 9.76 18.99 -0.36
C LEU A 148 10.76 18.50 -1.42
N SER A 149 11.81 17.78 -1.00
CA SER A 149 12.80 17.18 -1.89
C SER A 149 12.16 16.15 -2.83
N ILE A 150 11.27 15.28 -2.33
CA ILE A 150 10.53 14.30 -3.13
C ILE A 150 9.69 15.01 -4.20
N LEU A 151 9.03 16.12 -3.85
CA LEU A 151 8.28 16.90 -4.83
C LEU A 151 9.20 17.46 -5.93
N PHE A 152 10.31 18.08 -5.54
CA PHE A 152 11.25 18.69 -6.50
C PHE A 152 11.91 17.64 -7.40
N ILE A 153 12.46 16.57 -6.81
CA ILE A 153 13.07 15.46 -7.53
C ILE A 153 12.03 14.78 -8.42
N GLY A 154 10.83 14.53 -7.92
CA GLY A 154 9.74 13.94 -8.68
C GLY A 154 9.37 14.75 -9.91
N LEU A 155 9.30 16.09 -9.80
CA LEU A 155 9.03 16.96 -10.96
C LEU A 155 10.13 16.89 -12.03
N LEU A 156 11.39 16.78 -11.62
CA LEU A 156 12.53 16.63 -12.54
C LEU A 156 12.56 15.24 -13.18
N GLU A 157 12.42 14.19 -12.37
CA GLU A 157 12.57 12.79 -12.77
C GLU A 157 11.39 12.26 -13.59
N THR A 158 10.18 12.81 -13.40
CA THR A 158 8.98 12.36 -14.13
C THR A 158 9.22 12.31 -15.63
N LYS A 159 9.91 13.31 -16.19
CA LYS A 159 10.23 13.35 -17.63
C LYS A 159 11.12 12.18 -18.06
N THR A 160 12.12 11.82 -17.25
CA THR A 160 13.04 10.73 -17.52
C THR A 160 12.36 9.36 -17.37
N ILE A 161 11.54 9.19 -16.33
CA ILE A 161 10.79 7.95 -16.06
C ILE A 161 9.80 7.63 -17.19
N LEU A 162 9.22 8.64 -17.84
CA LEU A 162 8.36 8.43 -19.01
C LEU A 162 9.10 7.75 -20.18
N TYR A 163 10.41 7.98 -20.34
CA TYR A 163 11.19 7.28 -21.37
C TYR A 163 11.37 5.79 -21.06
N LEU A 164 11.28 5.38 -19.80
CA LEU A 164 11.32 3.97 -19.41
C LEU A 164 10.17 3.18 -20.06
N LEU A 165 9.02 3.82 -20.28
CA LEU A 165 7.86 3.22 -20.95
C LEU A 165 8.10 2.92 -22.44
N LYS A 166 9.10 3.55 -23.06
CA LYS A 166 9.50 3.29 -24.46
C LYS A 166 10.40 2.06 -24.59
N ILE A 167 11.00 1.59 -23.50
CA ILE A 167 11.90 0.43 -23.53
C ILE A 167 11.09 -0.81 -23.96
N PRO A 168 11.52 -1.52 -25.02
CA PRO A 168 10.85 -2.74 -25.45
C PRO A 168 10.75 -3.76 -24.31
N PHE A 169 9.60 -4.42 -24.20
CA PHE A 169 9.31 -5.35 -23.10
C PHE A 169 10.36 -6.46 -22.96
N GLN A 170 10.99 -6.89 -24.06
CA GLN A 170 12.07 -7.89 -24.07
C GLN A 170 13.30 -7.49 -23.24
N PHE A 171 13.57 -6.19 -23.10
CA PHE A 171 14.64 -5.67 -22.23
C PHE A 171 14.11 -5.27 -20.86
N LEU A 172 12.90 -4.71 -20.82
CA LEU A 172 12.28 -4.26 -19.58
C LEU A 172 12.00 -5.42 -18.61
N ALA A 173 11.52 -6.56 -19.12
CA ALA A 173 11.16 -7.69 -18.28
C ALA A 173 12.36 -8.34 -17.55
N PRO A 174 13.50 -8.65 -18.22
CA PRO A 174 14.70 -9.11 -17.53
C PRO A 174 15.22 -8.12 -16.49
N MET A 175 15.20 -6.81 -16.77
CA MET A 175 15.61 -5.80 -15.79
C MET A 175 14.71 -5.79 -14.56
N ILE A 176 13.38 -5.88 -14.75
CA ILE A 176 12.43 -5.98 -13.62
C ILE A 176 12.71 -7.24 -12.81
N LEU A 177 12.94 -8.39 -13.45
CA LEU A 177 13.23 -9.65 -12.75
C LEU A 177 14.57 -9.60 -11.99
N MET A 178 15.59 -8.98 -12.57
CA MET A 178 16.88 -8.78 -11.92
C MET A 178 16.73 -7.89 -10.68
N LEU A 179 16.08 -6.73 -10.80
CA LEU A 179 15.84 -5.83 -9.68
C LEU A 179 14.96 -6.45 -8.61
N ALA A 180 13.91 -7.18 -8.99
CA ALA A 180 13.06 -7.91 -8.05
C ALA A 180 13.85 -8.99 -7.29
N SER A 181 14.74 -9.72 -7.97
CA SER A 181 15.60 -10.73 -7.34
C SER A 181 16.55 -10.10 -6.34
N ILE A 182 17.18 -8.97 -6.70
CA ILE A 182 18.05 -8.20 -5.80
C ILE A 182 17.23 -7.72 -4.58
N GLY A 183 16.05 -7.15 -4.81
CA GLY A 183 15.17 -6.66 -3.74
C GLY A 183 14.73 -7.76 -2.78
N ALA A 184 14.36 -8.94 -3.30
CA ALA A 184 14.01 -10.11 -2.49
C ALA A 184 15.21 -10.60 -1.65
N TYR A 185 16.43 -10.51 -2.19
CA TYR A 185 17.63 -10.96 -1.50
C TYR A 185 18.08 -10.00 -0.40
N ILE A 186 18.05 -8.68 -0.63
CA ILE A 186 18.60 -7.67 0.30
C ILE A 186 17.94 -7.73 1.70
N GLY A 187 16.67 -8.10 1.79
CA GLY A 187 15.94 -8.08 3.07
C GLY A 187 16.51 -9.02 4.13
N ARG A 188 16.89 -10.26 3.75
CA ARG A 188 17.41 -11.28 4.69
C ARG A 188 18.72 -11.92 4.26
N GLY A 189 19.22 -11.62 3.06
CA GLY A 189 20.37 -12.30 2.46
C GLY A 189 20.10 -13.77 2.09
N LEU A 190 18.84 -14.19 2.00
CA LEU A 190 18.46 -15.59 1.76
C LEU A 190 18.08 -15.83 0.30
N VAL A 191 18.72 -16.84 -0.32
CA VAL A 191 18.37 -17.30 -1.68
C VAL A 191 16.95 -17.85 -1.73
N LEU A 192 16.46 -18.41 -0.62
CA LEU A 192 15.09 -18.89 -0.50
C LEU A 192 14.07 -17.78 -0.82
N ASP A 193 14.34 -16.53 -0.47
CA ASP A 193 13.43 -15.40 -0.73
C ASP A 193 13.30 -15.13 -2.23
N VAL A 194 14.40 -15.29 -2.96
CA VAL A 194 14.42 -15.20 -4.43
C VAL A 194 13.66 -16.37 -5.04
N MET A 195 13.82 -17.59 -4.53
CA MET A 195 13.05 -18.76 -5.02
C MET A 195 11.55 -18.60 -4.77
N VAL A 196 11.17 -18.13 -3.58
CA VAL A 196 9.77 -17.84 -3.23
C VAL A 196 9.22 -16.72 -4.12
N MET A 197 10.02 -15.68 -4.41
CA MET A 197 9.62 -14.61 -5.34
C MET A 197 9.30 -15.17 -6.73
N PHE A 198 10.16 -16.01 -7.30
CA PHE A 198 9.88 -16.64 -8.61
C PHE A 198 8.66 -17.56 -8.56
N GLY A 199 8.53 -18.40 -7.53
CA GLY A 199 7.38 -19.28 -7.32
C GLY A 199 6.06 -18.49 -7.22
N ALA A 200 6.04 -17.44 -6.41
CA ALA A 200 4.90 -16.54 -6.27
C ALA A 200 4.58 -15.81 -7.58
N GLY A 201 5.59 -15.44 -8.38
CA GLY A 201 5.42 -14.87 -9.71
C GLY A 201 4.70 -15.82 -10.68
N ILE A 202 5.08 -17.10 -10.68
CA ILE A 202 4.43 -18.15 -11.48
C ILE A 202 2.97 -18.35 -11.03
N ILE A 203 2.75 -18.47 -9.72
CA ILE A 203 1.40 -18.63 -9.14
C ILE A 203 0.53 -17.42 -9.51
N GLY A 204 1.06 -16.20 -9.36
CA GLY A 204 0.38 -14.96 -9.73
C GLY A 204 0.01 -14.93 -11.22
N PHE A 205 0.89 -15.41 -12.10
CA PHE A 205 0.60 -15.53 -13.53
C PHE A 205 -0.56 -16.49 -13.81
N LEU A 206 -0.57 -17.67 -13.17
CA LEU A 206 -1.65 -18.66 -13.32
C LEU A 206 -2.99 -18.11 -12.80
N LEU A 207 -2.99 -17.51 -11.61
CA LEU A 207 -4.18 -16.89 -11.01
C LEU A 207 -4.78 -15.80 -11.91
N ARG A 208 -3.93 -14.95 -12.50
CA ARG A 208 -4.36 -13.92 -13.44
C ARG A 208 -5.02 -14.53 -14.68
N ARG A 209 -4.46 -15.61 -15.22
CA ARG A 209 -5.00 -16.30 -16.40
C ARG A 209 -6.37 -16.92 -16.10
N SER A 210 -6.59 -17.38 -14.88
CA SER A 210 -7.87 -17.92 -14.41
C SER A 210 -8.90 -16.85 -14.04
N GLY A 211 -8.62 -15.56 -14.25
CA GLY A 211 -9.56 -14.47 -13.99
C GLY A 211 -9.59 -13.98 -12.54
N TYR A 212 -8.69 -14.46 -11.67
CA TYR A 212 -8.61 -13.98 -10.29
C TYR A 212 -8.01 -12.58 -10.21
N SER A 213 -8.51 -11.79 -9.26
CA SER A 213 -7.95 -10.49 -8.91
C SER A 213 -6.68 -10.68 -8.08
N ILE A 214 -5.50 -10.63 -8.72
CA ILE A 214 -4.20 -10.64 -8.00
C ILE A 214 -4.17 -9.58 -6.90
N PRO A 215 -4.59 -8.30 -7.13
CA PRO A 215 -4.59 -7.30 -6.07
C PRO A 215 -5.44 -7.73 -4.86
N GLY A 216 -6.58 -8.39 -5.07
CA GLY A 216 -7.42 -8.90 -3.98
C GLY A 216 -6.76 -10.03 -3.20
N ILE A 217 -6.08 -10.95 -3.88
CA ILE A 217 -5.35 -12.05 -3.23
C ILE A 217 -4.18 -11.52 -2.41
N VAL A 218 -3.39 -10.60 -2.98
CA VAL A 218 -2.28 -9.94 -2.28
C VAL A 218 -2.80 -9.19 -1.05
N LEU A 219 -3.88 -8.42 -1.21
CA LEU A 219 -4.51 -7.71 -0.10
C LEU A 219 -4.98 -8.67 1.00
N GLY A 220 -5.63 -9.78 0.64
CA GLY A 220 -6.08 -10.80 1.58
C GLY A 220 -4.93 -11.48 2.32
N LEU A 221 -3.84 -11.80 1.62
CA LEU A 221 -2.66 -12.43 2.24
C LEU A 221 -1.98 -11.50 3.24
N ILE A 222 -1.82 -10.21 2.89
CA ILE A 222 -1.20 -9.24 3.79
C ILE A 222 -2.13 -8.96 4.99
N LEU A 223 -3.41 -8.68 4.74
CA LEU A 223 -4.38 -8.41 5.82
C LEU A 223 -4.61 -9.61 6.72
N GLY A 224 -4.60 -10.83 6.17
CA GLY A 224 -4.73 -12.07 6.94
C GLY A 224 -3.60 -12.22 7.94
N LYS A 225 -2.34 -12.04 7.49
CA LYS A 225 -1.17 -12.08 8.37
C LYS A 225 -1.24 -11.02 9.47
N ILE A 226 -1.56 -9.78 9.11
CA ILE A 226 -1.67 -8.67 10.07
C ILE A 226 -2.81 -8.95 11.08
N GLY A 227 -3.95 -9.43 10.60
CA GLY A 227 -5.10 -9.78 11.44
C GLY A 227 -4.76 -10.89 12.43
N GLU A 228 -4.11 -11.97 11.98
CA GLU A 228 -3.67 -13.09 12.82
C GLU A 228 -2.65 -12.64 13.86
N GLN A 229 -1.65 -11.85 13.46
CA GLN A 229 -0.63 -11.33 14.38
C GLN A 229 -1.24 -10.43 15.46
N ASN A 230 -2.12 -9.50 15.08
CA ASN A 230 -2.79 -8.61 16.03
C ASN A 230 -3.75 -9.38 16.94
N PHE A 231 -4.47 -10.38 16.41
CA PHE A 231 -5.33 -11.24 17.21
C PHE A 231 -4.52 -12.04 18.22
N ALA A 232 -3.40 -12.67 17.79
CA ALA A 232 -2.53 -13.42 18.68
C ALA A 232 -1.93 -12.53 19.78
N GLN A 233 -1.46 -11.33 19.45
CA GLN A 233 -0.99 -10.36 20.43
C GLN A 233 -2.11 -9.93 21.39
N GLY A 234 -3.30 -9.63 20.88
CA GLY A 234 -4.46 -9.27 21.70
C GLY A 234 -4.86 -10.38 22.68
N MET A 235 -4.89 -11.64 22.20
CA MET A 235 -5.16 -12.82 23.03
C MET A 235 -4.08 -13.02 24.09
N GLN A 236 -2.81 -12.81 23.76
CA GLN A 236 -1.71 -12.86 24.73
C GLN A 236 -1.88 -11.82 25.84
N MET A 237 -2.28 -10.60 25.50
CA MET A 237 -2.51 -9.52 26.48
C MET A 237 -3.65 -9.83 27.47
N VAL A 238 -4.61 -10.65 27.08
CA VAL A 238 -5.72 -11.10 27.95
C VAL A 238 -5.52 -12.53 28.46
N HIS A 239 -4.29 -13.04 28.45
CA HIS A 239 -3.95 -14.39 28.92
C HIS A 239 -4.80 -15.51 28.30
N TYR A 240 -5.10 -15.38 27.01
CA TYR A 240 -5.89 -16.32 26.22
C TYR A 240 -7.38 -16.46 26.65
N ASP A 241 -7.90 -15.56 27.48
CA ASP A 241 -9.32 -15.54 27.83
C ASP A 241 -10.17 -14.77 26.79
N LEU A 242 -10.95 -15.52 26.03
CA LEU A 242 -11.89 -14.98 25.04
C LEU A 242 -12.97 -14.09 25.68
N ALA A 243 -13.45 -14.43 26.88
CA ALA A 243 -14.50 -13.64 27.53
C ALA A 243 -14.00 -12.23 27.86
N THR A 244 -12.78 -12.12 28.40
CA THR A 244 -12.12 -10.84 28.65
C THR A 244 -11.86 -10.08 27.35
N TYR A 245 -11.44 -10.75 26.26
CA TYR A 245 -11.24 -10.11 24.95
C TYR A 245 -12.53 -9.43 24.44
N PHE A 246 -13.65 -10.15 24.47
CA PHE A 246 -14.95 -9.64 24.01
C PHE A 246 -15.63 -8.68 24.99
N SER A 247 -15.18 -8.62 26.25
CA SER A 247 -15.68 -7.65 27.24
C SER A 247 -15.12 -6.23 27.02
N ARG A 248 -14.03 -6.09 26.26
CA ARG A 248 -13.40 -4.78 26.00
C ARG A 248 -14.27 -3.99 25.02
N PRO A 249 -14.83 -2.83 25.42
CA PRO A 249 -15.88 -2.14 24.66
C PRO A 249 -15.45 -1.77 23.23
N ILE A 250 -14.20 -1.35 23.03
CA ILE A 250 -13.66 -1.02 21.70
C ILE A 250 -13.56 -2.27 20.81
N CYS A 251 -13.06 -3.38 21.35
CA CYS A 251 -12.96 -4.64 20.63
C CYS A 251 -14.34 -5.14 20.19
N THR A 252 -15.31 -5.14 21.11
CA THR A 252 -16.69 -5.57 20.82
C THR A 252 -17.31 -4.73 19.70
N ILE A 253 -17.20 -3.40 19.79
CA ILE A 253 -17.76 -2.49 18.79
C ILE A 253 -17.14 -2.73 17.41
N LEU A 254 -15.81 -2.85 17.33
CA LEU A 254 -15.11 -3.05 16.06
C LEU A 254 -15.41 -4.43 15.44
N ILE A 255 -15.49 -5.48 16.26
CA ILE A 255 -15.82 -6.84 15.78
C ILE A 255 -17.26 -6.88 15.27
N ILE A 256 -18.21 -6.28 15.99
CA ILE A 256 -19.61 -6.20 15.54
C ILE A 256 -19.70 -5.41 14.24
N ALA A 257 -19.05 -4.24 14.15
CA ALA A 257 -19.03 -3.43 12.93
C ALA A 257 -18.41 -4.19 11.74
N GLY A 258 -17.32 -4.91 11.98
CA GLY A 258 -16.67 -5.80 11.02
C GLY A 258 -17.59 -6.94 10.57
N ALA A 259 -18.25 -7.62 11.50
CA ALA A 259 -19.20 -8.68 11.20
C ALA A 259 -20.38 -8.16 10.37
N LEU A 260 -20.93 -7.00 10.72
CA LEU A 260 -22.03 -6.37 9.97
C LEU A 260 -21.61 -5.97 8.55
N THR A 261 -20.41 -5.41 8.37
CA THR A 261 -19.89 -5.06 7.05
C THR A 261 -19.63 -6.29 6.19
N LEU A 262 -19.09 -7.36 6.77
CA LEU A 262 -18.92 -8.65 6.09
C LEU A 262 -20.26 -9.25 5.70
N LEU A 263 -21.22 -9.34 6.61
CA LEU A 263 -22.56 -9.87 6.35
C LEU A 263 -23.27 -9.09 5.24
N LYS A 264 -23.20 -7.75 5.27
CA LYS A 264 -23.76 -6.89 4.23
C LYS A 264 -23.08 -7.11 2.88
N SER A 265 -21.75 -7.22 2.86
CA SER A 265 -20.99 -7.48 1.63
C SER A 265 -21.31 -8.87 1.06
N LEU A 266 -21.46 -9.87 1.92
CA LEU A 266 -21.79 -11.23 1.53
C LEU A 266 -23.22 -11.31 0.96
N HIS A 267 -24.19 -10.69 1.64
CA HIS A 267 -25.57 -10.61 1.17
C HIS A 267 -25.67 -9.91 -0.19
N SER A 268 -24.97 -8.78 -0.36
CA SER A 268 -24.90 -8.06 -1.65
C SER A 268 -24.26 -8.91 -2.75
N ALA A 269 -23.22 -9.70 -2.44
CA ALA A 269 -22.58 -10.57 -3.41
C ALA A 269 -23.51 -11.68 -3.89
N PHE A 270 -24.20 -12.36 -2.96
CA PHE A 270 -25.17 -13.42 -3.29
C PHE A 270 -26.39 -12.90 -4.05
N SER A 271 -26.98 -11.76 -3.63
CA SER A 271 -28.10 -11.14 -4.33
C SER A 271 -27.75 -10.70 -5.76
N SER A 272 -26.52 -10.21 -5.99
CA SER A 272 -26.06 -9.85 -7.35
C SER A 272 -25.82 -11.05 -8.27
N HIS A 273 -25.65 -12.25 -7.70
CA HIS A 273 -25.48 -13.49 -8.45
C HIS A 273 -26.84 -14.05 -8.89
N GLU A 274 -27.88 -13.94 -8.05
CA GLU A 274 -29.27 -14.26 -8.46
C GLU A 274 -29.78 -13.35 -9.57
N GLU A 275 -29.45 -12.06 -9.55
CA GLU A 275 -29.88 -11.11 -10.58
C GLU A 275 -29.18 -11.35 -11.94
N LYS A 276 -27.96 -11.90 -11.94
CA LYS A 276 -27.24 -12.29 -13.17
C LYS A 276 -27.56 -13.71 -13.65
N ALA A 277 -28.13 -14.55 -12.80
CA ALA A 277 -28.59 -15.89 -13.18
C ALA A 277 -30.01 -15.89 -13.79
N ASN A 278 -30.77 -14.81 -13.56
CA ASN A 278 -32.13 -14.62 -14.06
C ASN A 278 -32.23 -13.69 -15.31
N VAL A 279 -31.10 -13.35 -15.94
CA VAL A 279 -30.99 -12.60 -17.21
C VAL A 279 -30.15 -13.41 -18.19
#